data_AF-A0A8T3NM13-F1
#
_entry.id   AF-A0A8T3NM13-F1
#
_cell.length_a   1.000
_cell.length_b   1.000
_cell.length_c   1.000
_cell.angle_alpha   90.00
_cell.angle_beta   90.00
_cell.angle_gamma   90.00
#
_symmetry.space_group_name_H-M   'P 1'
#
loop_
_entity.id
_entity.type
_entity.pdbx_description
1 polymer ?
#
loop_
_entity_poly.entity_id
_entity_poly.type
_entity_poly.pdbx_seq_one_letter_code
_entity_poly.pdbx_strand_id
1 'polypeptide(L)'
;MPDPVWACGAALLLTVVTPGGLLAMLLVPMDDTDPVEWTVAALGLGVAVLVVNGLILSYLPLRLGATILLLWFDGLALALAALVWRIRPGWRIRRSIPDGTLFDLLVVLGLGAGLRLPELGYAEFQGDESRVVVAALAVLQDVPDALFYHGKGPAEVLVTALHYGLVGALSEASARLPFALANLAGLATVYLIARRLLGRPGALATALLLVFNGYLVVFGRFAQYQSLVFFLSALAVWSALRWSRGRLADHWPVLAGAFAGTGALAHYDAVFALPPIALLALGRHGLHGLLERRAALAWFAGGAVGLVLMLLFFGPYLLNPLYELAEDRFVRRGVGT
;
A
#
# COMPACT_ATOMS: atom_id res chain seq x y z
N MET A 1 -17.18 -14.00 -21.60
CA MET A 1 -16.53 -13.10 -20.63
C MET A 1 -15.06 -13.51 -20.54
N PRO A 2 -14.10 -12.57 -20.42
CA PRO A 2 -12.72 -12.94 -20.17
C PRO A 2 -12.63 -13.81 -18.90
N ASP A 3 -11.64 -14.69 -18.84
CA ASP A 3 -11.37 -15.47 -17.62
C ASP A 3 -11.22 -14.50 -16.43
N PRO A 4 -11.93 -14.72 -15.32
CA PRO A 4 -11.84 -13.86 -14.15
C PRO A 4 -10.40 -13.66 -13.66
N VAL A 5 -9.52 -14.66 -13.82
CA VAL A 5 -8.11 -14.56 -13.42
C VAL A 5 -7.36 -13.55 -14.29
N TRP A 6 -7.54 -13.60 -15.61
CA TRP A 6 -6.92 -12.63 -16.53
C TRP A 6 -7.46 -11.22 -16.31
N ALA A 7 -8.76 -11.09 -16.03
CA ALA A 7 -9.39 -9.81 -15.71
C ALA A 7 -8.82 -9.21 -14.41
N CYS A 8 -8.62 -10.04 -13.36
CA CYS A 8 -8.00 -9.59 -12.12
C CYS A 8 -6.56 -9.09 -12.35
N GLY A 9 -5.77 -9.86 -13.12
CA GLY A 9 -4.41 -9.46 -13.47
C GLY A 9 -4.37 -8.12 -14.23
N ALA A 10 -5.24 -7.96 -15.23
CA ALA A 10 -5.35 -6.71 -16.01
C ALA A 10 -5.78 -5.52 -15.14
N ALA A 11 -6.76 -5.71 -14.24
CA ALA A 11 -7.20 -4.67 -13.32
C ALA A 11 -6.07 -4.19 -12.40
N LEU A 12 -5.26 -5.10 -11.86
CA LEU A 12 -4.09 -4.74 -11.03
C LEU A 12 -2.98 -4.07 -11.84
N LEU A 13 -2.77 -4.50 -13.09
CA LEU A 13 -1.82 -3.84 -13.98
C LEU A 13 -2.22 -2.39 -14.22
N LEU A 14 -3.50 -2.15 -14.52
CA LEU A 14 -4.02 -0.82 -14.79
C LEU A 14 -4.02 0.08 -13.54
N THR A 15 -4.42 -0.46 -12.39
CA THR A 15 -4.67 0.37 -11.19
C THR A 15 -3.48 0.51 -10.25
N VAL A 16 -2.57 -0.46 -10.24
CA VAL A 16 -1.41 -0.50 -9.33
C VAL A 16 -0.11 -0.41 -10.11
N VAL A 17 0.16 -1.35 -11.02
CA VAL A 17 1.50 -1.49 -11.64
C VAL A 17 1.83 -0.32 -12.55
N THR A 18 0.93 0.04 -13.47
CA THR A 18 1.15 1.13 -14.43
C THR A 18 1.30 2.49 -13.73
N PRO A 19 0.32 2.98 -12.96
CA PRO A 19 0.43 4.28 -12.32
C PRO A 19 1.52 4.30 -11.24
N GLY A 20 1.68 3.22 -10.48
CA GLY A 20 2.75 3.08 -9.49
C GLY A 20 4.14 3.12 -10.11
N GLY A 21 4.32 2.42 -11.23
CA GLY A 21 5.54 2.46 -12.04
C GLY A 21 5.84 3.86 -12.55
N LEU A 22 4.87 4.51 -13.20
CA LEU A 22 5.03 5.87 -13.73
C LEU A 22 5.34 6.89 -12.61
N LEU A 23 4.66 6.80 -11.47
CA LEU A 23 4.91 7.65 -10.32
C LEU A 23 6.29 7.38 -9.70
N ALA A 24 6.73 6.13 -9.66
CA ALA A 24 8.08 5.78 -9.23
C ALA A 24 9.16 6.31 -10.17
N MET A 25 8.89 6.45 -11.47
CA MET A 25 9.84 7.10 -12.40
C MET A 25 10.07 8.58 -12.05
N LEU A 26 9.06 9.23 -11.47
CA LEU A 26 9.12 10.64 -11.06
C LEU A 26 9.76 10.82 -9.68
N LEU A 27 9.38 9.97 -8.71
CA LEU A 27 9.66 10.18 -7.29
C LEU A 27 10.83 9.37 -6.74
N VAL A 28 11.13 8.20 -7.30
CA VAL A 28 12.16 7.29 -6.78
C VAL A 28 13.50 7.57 -7.48
N PRO A 29 14.58 7.89 -6.77
CA PRO A 29 15.85 8.24 -7.39
C PRO A 29 16.58 7.03 -7.91
N MET A 30 17.12 7.20 -9.11
CA MET A 30 17.64 6.14 -9.95
C MET A 30 19.06 5.72 -9.56
N ASP A 31 19.87 6.67 -9.08
CA ASP A 31 21.29 6.44 -8.82
C ASP A 31 21.52 5.57 -7.58
N ASP A 32 20.51 5.48 -6.71
CA ASP A 32 20.63 4.82 -5.41
C ASP A 32 19.78 3.54 -5.33
N THR A 33 18.80 3.31 -6.21
CA THR A 33 17.92 2.11 -6.16
C THR A 33 18.28 1.06 -7.21
N ASP A 34 18.33 -0.21 -6.80
CA ASP A 34 18.35 -1.33 -7.74
C ASP A 34 16.95 -1.63 -8.33
N PRO A 35 16.82 -2.46 -9.39
CA PRO A 35 15.52 -2.78 -10.01
C PRO A 35 14.48 -3.36 -9.05
N VAL A 36 14.91 -4.16 -8.08
CA VAL A 36 14.02 -4.83 -7.15
C VAL A 36 13.46 -3.81 -6.17
N GLU A 37 14.34 -3.00 -5.61
CA GLU A 37 13.98 -1.87 -4.74
C GLU A 37 13.02 -0.90 -5.44
N TRP A 38 13.30 -0.57 -6.69
CA TRP A 38 12.44 0.28 -7.49
C TRP A 38 11.06 -0.37 -7.73
N THR A 39 11.03 -1.66 -8.07
CA THR A 39 9.77 -2.39 -8.31
C THR A 39 8.89 -2.42 -7.05
N VAL A 40 9.47 -2.71 -5.89
CA VAL A 40 8.74 -2.74 -4.62
C VAL A 40 8.22 -1.35 -4.25
N ALA A 41 9.03 -0.30 -4.45
CA ALA A 41 8.59 1.08 -4.26
C ALA A 41 7.46 1.48 -5.22
N ALA A 42 7.55 1.07 -6.49
CA ALA A 42 6.52 1.28 -7.50
C ALA A 42 5.19 0.60 -7.14
N LEU A 43 5.23 -0.64 -6.63
CA LEU A 43 4.03 -1.32 -6.14
C LEU A 43 3.38 -0.57 -4.97
N GLY A 44 4.17 -0.07 -4.02
CA GLY A 44 3.65 0.70 -2.90
C GLY A 44 3.03 2.02 -3.33
N LEU A 45 3.66 2.73 -4.27
CA LEU A 45 3.10 3.94 -4.88
C LEU A 45 1.82 3.62 -5.66
N GLY A 46 1.76 2.48 -6.34
CA GLY A 46 0.55 1.99 -7.02
C GLY A 46 -0.60 1.75 -6.05
N VAL A 47 -0.35 1.11 -4.91
CA VAL A 47 -1.35 0.93 -3.84
C VAL A 47 -1.81 2.29 -3.29
N ALA A 48 -0.89 3.23 -3.07
CA ALA A 48 -1.26 4.58 -2.62
C ALA A 48 -2.13 5.30 -3.65
N VAL A 49 -1.79 5.23 -4.94
CA VAL A 49 -2.60 5.77 -6.03
C VAL A 49 -3.98 5.13 -6.05
N LEU A 50 -4.06 3.80 -5.97
CA LEU A 50 -5.32 3.06 -5.94
C LEU A 50 -6.23 3.53 -4.79
N VAL A 51 -5.69 3.63 -3.56
CA VAL A 51 -6.44 4.06 -2.38
C VAL A 51 -6.89 5.52 -2.50
N VAL A 52 -5.99 6.44 -2.85
CA VAL A 52 -6.32 7.86 -2.96
C VAL A 52 -7.34 8.12 -4.07
N ASN A 53 -7.20 7.48 -5.22
CA ASN A 53 -8.16 7.64 -6.32
C ASN A 53 -9.49 6.97 -6.01
N GLY A 54 -9.49 5.83 -5.33
CA GLY A 54 -10.72 5.22 -4.83
C GLY A 54 -11.48 6.15 -3.90
N LEU A 55 -10.76 6.86 -3.03
CA LEU A 55 -11.34 7.83 -2.13
C LEU A 55 -11.93 9.02 -2.88
N ILE A 56 -11.18 9.60 -3.82
CA ILE A 56 -11.67 10.70 -4.68
C ILE A 56 -12.93 10.28 -5.42
N LEU A 57 -12.90 9.10 -6.06
CA LEU A 57 -14.03 8.56 -6.81
C LEU A 57 -15.25 8.29 -5.92
N SER A 58 -15.05 7.84 -4.68
CA SER A 58 -16.13 7.59 -3.72
C SER A 58 -16.85 8.86 -3.25
N TYR A 59 -16.25 10.03 -3.44
CA TYR A 59 -16.87 11.33 -3.15
C TYR A 59 -17.63 11.91 -4.34
N LEU A 60 -17.49 11.32 -5.53
CA LEU A 60 -18.25 11.73 -6.69
C LEU A 60 -19.58 10.96 -6.71
N PRO A 61 -20.72 11.61 -7.01
CA PRO A 61 -22.03 10.95 -7.07
C PRO A 61 -22.15 10.13 -8.37
N LEU A 62 -21.37 9.07 -8.45
CA LEU A 62 -21.17 8.24 -9.64
C LEU A 62 -21.19 6.77 -9.26
N ARG A 63 -22.01 5.99 -9.97
CA ARG A 63 -21.94 4.53 -9.90
C ARG A 63 -20.65 4.06 -10.54
N LEU A 64 -19.77 3.43 -9.77
CA LEU A 64 -18.46 3.00 -10.25
C LEU A 64 -18.59 1.71 -11.05
N GLY A 65 -18.78 1.84 -12.36
CA GLY A 65 -18.72 0.73 -13.32
C GLY A 65 -17.35 0.63 -14.00
N ALA A 66 -17.10 -0.51 -14.66
CA ALA A 66 -15.87 -0.76 -15.39
C ALA A 66 -15.50 0.38 -16.36
N THR A 67 -16.47 0.93 -17.10
CA THR A 67 -16.20 2.01 -18.06
C THR A 67 -15.63 3.27 -17.40
N ILE A 68 -16.21 3.73 -16.29
CA ILE A 68 -15.74 4.92 -15.58
C ILE A 68 -14.35 4.67 -15.00
N LEU A 69 -14.15 3.49 -14.41
CA LEU A 69 -12.87 3.10 -13.82
C LEU A 69 -11.76 2.98 -14.88
N LEU A 70 -12.05 2.38 -16.04
CA LEU A 70 -11.13 2.32 -17.17
C LEU A 70 -10.75 3.73 -17.64
N LEU A 71 -11.74 4.59 -17.92
CA LEU A 71 -11.48 5.97 -18.36
C LEU A 71 -10.64 6.75 -17.34
N TRP A 72 -10.92 6.60 -16.05
CA TRP A 72 -10.20 7.27 -14.99
C TRP A 72 -8.74 6.82 -14.91
N PHE A 73 -8.49 5.51 -14.83
CA PHE A 73 -7.14 4.98 -14.67
C PHE A 73 -6.32 5.03 -15.97
N ASP A 74 -6.93 4.88 -17.14
CA ASP A 74 -6.26 5.11 -18.43
C ASP A 74 -5.88 6.58 -18.59
N GLY A 75 -6.80 7.50 -18.28
CA GLY A 75 -6.53 8.94 -18.29
C GLY A 75 -5.41 9.33 -17.33
N LEU A 76 -5.42 8.78 -16.11
CA LEU A 76 -4.35 8.97 -15.13
C LEU A 76 -3.02 8.42 -15.64
N ALA A 77 -2.99 7.21 -16.19
CA ALA A 77 -1.78 6.60 -16.74
C ALA A 77 -1.21 7.43 -17.90
N LEU A 78 -2.06 7.93 -18.81
CA LEU A 78 -1.64 8.79 -19.91
C LEU A 78 -1.09 10.13 -19.39
N ALA A 79 -1.74 10.74 -18.40
CA ALA A 79 -1.27 11.99 -17.80
C ALA A 79 0.09 11.82 -17.10
N LEU A 80 0.25 10.75 -16.32
CA LEU A 80 1.53 10.42 -15.68
C LEU A 80 2.61 10.08 -16.72
N ALA A 81 2.28 9.35 -17.78
CA ALA A 81 3.21 9.03 -18.85
C ALA A 81 3.68 10.30 -19.60
N ALA A 82 2.77 11.22 -19.90
CA ALA A 82 3.10 12.52 -20.49
C ALA A 82 4.01 13.34 -19.57
N LEU A 83 3.75 13.32 -18.26
CA LEU A 83 4.58 13.99 -17.26
C LEU A 83 5.98 13.38 -17.17
N VAL A 84 6.08 12.04 -17.16
CA VAL A 84 7.34 11.30 -17.19
C VAL A 84 8.12 11.62 -18.45
N TRP A 85 7.50 11.60 -19.62
CA TRP A 85 8.17 11.98 -20.87
C TRP A 85 8.72 13.40 -20.75
N ARG A 86 7.92 14.36 -20.29
CA ARG A 86 8.32 15.76 -20.19
C ARG A 86 9.48 16.00 -19.21
N ILE A 87 9.46 15.36 -18.05
CA ILE A 87 10.43 15.62 -16.96
C ILE A 87 11.65 14.69 -17.06
N ARG A 88 11.48 13.46 -17.56
CA ARG A 88 12.49 12.39 -17.57
C ARG A 88 12.58 11.68 -18.94
N PRO A 89 12.82 12.37 -20.07
CA PRO A 89 12.81 11.78 -21.42
C PRO A 89 13.88 10.71 -21.68
N GLY A 90 14.83 10.50 -20.76
CA GLY A 90 15.89 9.50 -20.85
C GLY A 90 15.88 8.47 -19.71
N TRP A 91 14.75 8.30 -19.03
CA TRP A 91 14.64 7.41 -17.87
C TRP A 91 15.02 5.96 -18.22
N ARG A 92 15.95 5.36 -17.44
CA ARG A 92 16.40 3.97 -17.57
C ARG A 92 16.62 3.32 -16.21
N ILE A 93 15.98 2.18 -15.94
CA ILE A 93 16.29 1.37 -14.75
C ILE A 93 17.74 0.85 -14.85
N ARG A 94 18.50 0.99 -13.76
CA ARG A 94 19.83 0.39 -13.65
C ARG A 94 19.72 -1.13 -13.80
N ARG A 95 20.41 -1.72 -14.78
CA ARG A 95 20.23 -3.16 -15.09
C ARG A 95 20.90 -4.13 -14.12
N SER A 96 21.81 -3.65 -13.27
CA SER A 96 22.56 -4.52 -12.36
C SER A 96 21.74 -4.81 -11.11
N ILE A 97 21.26 -6.05 -11.01
CA ILE A 97 20.72 -6.62 -9.78
C ILE A 97 21.90 -7.22 -9.01
N PRO A 98 22.05 -6.99 -7.69
CA PRO A 98 23.13 -7.59 -6.92
C PRO A 98 23.09 -9.12 -6.95
N ASP A 99 24.26 -9.74 -7.05
CA ASP A 99 24.39 -11.19 -7.26
C ASP A 99 23.60 -12.02 -6.22
N GLY A 100 22.69 -12.83 -6.75
CA GLY A 100 21.83 -13.75 -6.03
C GLY A 100 20.72 -13.13 -5.16
N THR A 101 20.57 -11.79 -5.12
CA THR A 101 19.35 -11.15 -4.58
C THR A 101 18.10 -11.67 -5.29
N LEU A 102 18.18 -11.75 -6.63
CA LEU A 102 17.06 -12.24 -7.44
C LEU A 102 16.70 -13.69 -7.08
N PHE A 103 17.71 -14.55 -6.92
CA PHE A 103 17.48 -15.94 -6.55
C PHE A 103 16.79 -16.05 -5.19
N ASP A 104 17.29 -15.35 -4.18
CA ASP A 104 16.69 -15.37 -2.84
C ASP A 104 15.24 -14.90 -2.88
N LEU A 105 14.94 -13.83 -3.63
CA LEU A 105 13.58 -13.33 -3.77
C LEU A 105 12.69 -14.27 -4.57
N LEU A 106 13.20 -14.94 -5.61
CA LEU A 106 12.43 -15.97 -6.31
C LEU A 106 12.09 -17.13 -5.38
N VAL A 107 13.00 -17.52 -4.49
CA VAL A 107 12.74 -18.54 -3.46
C VAL A 107 11.68 -18.04 -2.47
N VAL A 108 11.87 -16.86 -1.89
CA VAL A 108 10.95 -16.27 -0.89
C VAL A 108 9.56 -16.06 -1.48
N LEU A 109 9.48 -15.44 -2.67
CA LEU A 109 8.21 -15.15 -3.33
C LEU A 109 7.57 -16.42 -3.89
N GLY A 110 8.35 -17.38 -4.39
CA GLY A 110 7.84 -18.67 -4.86
C GLY A 110 7.20 -19.47 -3.73
N LEU A 111 7.90 -19.60 -2.60
CA LEU A 111 7.36 -20.25 -1.39
C LEU A 111 6.19 -19.46 -0.80
N GLY A 112 6.32 -18.15 -0.69
CA GLY A 112 5.27 -17.26 -0.20
C GLY A 112 4.00 -17.38 -1.04
N ALA A 113 4.13 -17.35 -2.36
CA ALA A 113 3.03 -17.51 -3.31
C ALA A 113 2.41 -18.90 -3.21
N GLY A 114 3.22 -19.96 -3.12
CA GLY A 114 2.74 -21.33 -2.95
C GLY A 114 1.89 -21.54 -1.68
N LEU A 115 2.10 -20.74 -0.63
CA LEU A 115 1.29 -20.81 0.59
C LEU A 115 0.04 -19.89 0.55
N ARG A 116 0.09 -18.80 -0.21
CA ARG A 116 -0.92 -17.71 -0.15
C ARG A 116 -1.87 -17.67 -1.33
N LEU A 117 -1.44 -18.06 -2.52
CA LEU A 117 -2.25 -17.91 -3.75
C LEU A 117 -3.13 -19.12 -4.12
N PRO A 118 -2.73 -20.38 -3.85
CA PRO A 118 -3.59 -21.51 -4.21
C PRO A 118 -4.93 -21.43 -3.52
N GLU A 119 -6.00 -21.69 -4.28
CA GLU A 119 -7.37 -21.81 -3.77
C GLU A 119 -7.84 -20.59 -2.96
N LEU A 120 -7.45 -19.37 -3.39
CA LEU A 120 -7.91 -18.13 -2.75
C LEU A 120 -9.44 -18.00 -2.72
N GLY A 121 -10.14 -18.64 -3.66
CA GLY A 121 -11.59 -18.64 -3.75
C GLY A 121 -12.29 -19.82 -3.06
N TYR A 122 -11.56 -20.73 -2.41
CA TYR A 122 -12.15 -21.97 -1.91
C TYR A 122 -13.10 -21.78 -0.73
N ALA A 123 -12.74 -20.91 0.21
CA ALA A 123 -13.56 -20.65 1.39
C ALA A 123 -14.44 -19.42 1.17
N GLU A 124 -15.70 -19.48 1.57
CA GLU A 124 -16.61 -18.34 1.66
C GLU A 124 -16.00 -17.19 2.50
N PHE A 125 -16.53 -15.98 2.36
CA PHE A 125 -16.09 -14.85 3.19
C PHE A 125 -16.35 -15.11 4.68
N GLN A 126 -15.33 -14.87 5.51
CA GLN A 126 -15.42 -15.11 6.94
C GLN A 126 -15.26 -13.84 7.76
N GLY A 127 -16.09 -13.72 8.81
CA GLY A 127 -15.97 -12.68 9.83
C GLY A 127 -16.00 -11.27 9.26
N ASP A 128 -14.89 -10.54 9.41
CA ASP A 128 -14.77 -9.15 8.99
C ASP A 128 -14.62 -8.98 7.46
N GLU A 129 -14.27 -10.02 6.69
CA GLU A 129 -14.20 -9.92 5.21
C GLU A 129 -15.56 -9.56 4.60
N SER A 130 -16.64 -10.15 5.10
CA SER A 130 -17.99 -9.91 4.58
C SER A 130 -18.39 -8.45 4.74
N ARG A 131 -17.92 -7.78 5.82
CA ARG A 131 -18.16 -6.33 6.03
C ARG A 131 -17.43 -5.49 4.99
N VAL A 132 -16.19 -5.85 4.67
CA VAL A 132 -15.40 -5.18 3.61
C VAL A 132 -16.09 -5.33 2.26
N VAL A 133 -16.56 -6.53 1.93
CA VAL A 133 -17.25 -6.81 0.66
C VAL A 133 -18.57 -6.04 0.57
N VAL A 134 -19.40 -6.05 1.61
CA VAL A 134 -20.67 -5.29 1.62
C VAL A 134 -20.42 -3.79 1.49
N ALA A 135 -19.44 -3.25 2.21
CA ALA A 135 -19.06 -1.84 2.10
C ALA A 135 -18.54 -1.52 0.69
N ALA A 136 -17.76 -2.42 0.08
CA ALA A 136 -17.23 -2.23 -1.26
C ALA A 136 -18.36 -2.19 -2.31
N LEU A 137 -19.35 -3.07 -2.20
CA LEU A 137 -20.54 -3.05 -3.05
C LEU A 137 -21.36 -1.78 -2.86
N ALA A 138 -21.49 -1.29 -1.62
CA ALA A 138 -22.17 -0.03 -1.33
C ALA A 138 -21.47 1.15 -2.00
N VAL A 139 -20.13 1.21 -1.99
CA VAL A 139 -19.35 2.21 -2.72
C VAL A 139 -19.58 2.11 -4.23
N LEU A 140 -19.59 0.90 -4.81
CA LEU A 140 -19.85 0.71 -6.24
C LEU A 140 -21.24 1.18 -6.68
N GLN A 141 -22.23 1.02 -5.80
CA GLN A 141 -23.62 1.42 -6.05
C GLN A 141 -23.91 2.88 -5.70
N ASP A 142 -22.90 3.68 -5.34
CA ASP A 142 -23.04 5.08 -4.93
C ASP A 142 -23.99 5.25 -3.72
N VAL A 143 -23.88 4.33 -2.75
CA VAL A 143 -24.61 4.46 -1.49
C VAL A 143 -23.95 5.56 -0.65
N PRO A 144 -24.71 6.59 -0.21
CA PRO A 144 -24.16 7.69 0.57
C PRO A 144 -23.45 7.22 1.84
N ASP A 145 -22.31 7.84 2.14
CA ASP A 145 -21.53 7.61 3.36
C ASP A 145 -21.10 6.14 3.60
N ALA A 146 -21.10 5.30 2.56
CA ALA A 146 -20.77 3.88 2.66
C ALA A 146 -19.44 3.60 3.37
N LEU A 147 -18.44 4.45 3.14
CA LEU A 147 -17.13 4.35 3.79
C LEU A 147 -17.15 4.72 5.27
N PHE A 148 -18.08 5.57 5.72
CA PHE A 148 -18.14 6.06 7.10
C PHE A 148 -18.86 5.08 8.03
N TYR A 149 -19.69 4.18 7.49
CA TYR A 149 -20.26 3.08 8.27
C TYR A 149 -19.24 1.99 8.62
N HIS A 150 -18.11 1.95 7.90
CA HIS A 150 -17.02 1.04 8.17
C HIS A 150 -16.16 1.58 9.31
N GLY A 151 -16.13 0.90 10.45
CA GLY A 151 -15.41 1.36 11.65
C GLY A 151 -13.87 1.26 11.57
N LYS A 152 -13.29 1.18 10.38
CA LYS A 152 -11.85 1.06 10.10
C LYS A 152 -11.46 1.99 8.95
N GLY A 153 -10.17 2.06 8.63
CA GLY A 153 -9.68 2.85 7.50
C GLY A 153 -10.29 2.38 6.16
N PRO A 154 -10.49 3.30 5.19
CA PRO A 154 -11.22 2.99 3.95
C PRO A 154 -10.43 2.10 2.97
N ALA A 155 -9.11 1.94 3.14
CA ALA A 155 -8.29 1.34 2.09
C ALA A 155 -8.70 -0.08 1.71
N GLU A 156 -9.07 -0.94 2.66
CA GLU A 156 -9.49 -2.31 2.34
C GLU A 156 -10.80 -2.34 1.53
N VAL A 157 -11.73 -1.43 1.84
CA VAL A 157 -12.98 -1.28 1.11
C VAL A 157 -12.72 -0.75 -0.29
N LEU A 158 -11.88 0.28 -0.42
CA LEU A 158 -11.55 0.92 -1.71
C LEU A 158 -10.80 -0.02 -2.64
N VAL A 159 -9.81 -0.76 -2.13
CA VAL A 159 -9.06 -1.76 -2.91
C VAL A 159 -10.02 -2.83 -3.44
N THR A 160 -10.90 -3.34 -2.59
CA THR A 160 -11.90 -4.36 -2.98
C THR A 160 -12.91 -3.79 -3.99
N ALA A 161 -13.45 -2.60 -3.72
CA ALA A 161 -14.46 -1.95 -4.57
C ALA A 161 -13.92 -1.71 -5.98
N LEU A 162 -12.78 -1.02 -6.11
CA LEU A 162 -12.22 -0.71 -7.42
C LEU A 162 -11.84 -1.97 -8.20
N HIS A 163 -11.36 -3.00 -7.52
CA HIS A 163 -11.04 -4.26 -8.16
C HIS A 163 -12.30 -4.97 -8.68
N TYR A 164 -13.35 -5.06 -7.87
CA TYR A 164 -14.65 -5.60 -8.28
C TYR A 164 -15.30 -4.80 -9.40
N GLY A 165 -15.27 -3.47 -9.34
CA GLY A 165 -15.84 -2.60 -10.37
C GLY A 165 -15.20 -2.79 -11.74
N LEU A 166 -13.89 -3.10 -11.79
CA LEU A 166 -13.17 -3.37 -13.04
C LEU A 166 -13.34 -4.81 -13.54
N VAL A 167 -13.25 -5.79 -12.65
CA VAL A 167 -13.34 -7.21 -13.01
C VAL A 167 -14.77 -7.59 -13.38
N GLY A 168 -15.77 -6.97 -12.74
CA GLY A 168 -17.20 -7.26 -12.97
C GLY A 168 -17.65 -8.63 -12.45
N ALA A 169 -16.75 -9.41 -11.84
CA ALA A 169 -17.04 -10.68 -11.19
C ALA A 169 -16.78 -10.55 -9.69
N LEU A 170 -17.81 -10.74 -8.89
CA LEU A 170 -17.75 -10.74 -7.44
C LEU A 170 -17.39 -12.15 -6.98
N SER A 171 -16.12 -12.40 -6.69
CA SER A 171 -15.65 -13.67 -6.13
C SER A 171 -14.70 -13.45 -4.97
N GLU A 172 -14.56 -14.47 -4.13
CA GLU A 172 -13.65 -14.50 -3.00
C GLU A 172 -12.20 -14.37 -3.47
N ALA A 173 -11.85 -15.07 -4.55
CA ALA A 173 -10.52 -15.00 -5.14
C ALA A 173 -10.17 -13.59 -5.61
N SER A 174 -11.11 -12.91 -6.29
CA SER A 174 -10.87 -11.55 -6.79
C SER A 174 -10.80 -10.52 -5.65
N ALA A 175 -11.57 -10.68 -4.57
CA ALA A 175 -11.43 -9.81 -3.38
C ALA A 175 -10.08 -10.02 -2.67
N ARG A 176 -9.63 -11.26 -2.53
CA ARG A 176 -8.44 -11.60 -1.73
C ARG A 176 -7.11 -11.40 -2.48
N LEU A 177 -7.11 -11.52 -3.79
CA LEU A 177 -5.89 -11.45 -4.61
C LEU A 177 -5.08 -10.15 -4.41
N PRO A 178 -5.66 -8.93 -4.42
CA PRO A 178 -4.91 -7.71 -4.17
C PRO A 178 -4.16 -7.72 -2.83
N PHE A 179 -4.79 -8.25 -1.78
CA PHE A 179 -4.21 -8.34 -0.44
C PHE A 179 -3.13 -9.42 -0.36
N ALA A 180 -3.31 -10.55 -1.03
CA ALA A 180 -2.29 -11.59 -1.12
C ALA A 180 -1.02 -11.08 -1.81
N LEU A 181 -1.18 -10.31 -2.89
CA LEU A 181 -0.04 -9.68 -3.58
C LEU A 181 0.61 -8.58 -2.74
N ALA A 182 -0.17 -7.77 -2.01
CA ALA A 182 0.37 -6.82 -1.05
C ALA A 182 1.18 -7.53 0.05
N ASN A 183 0.69 -8.66 0.56
CA ASN A 183 1.40 -9.47 1.55
C ASN A 183 2.75 -9.97 1.02
N LEU A 184 2.79 -10.47 -0.22
CA LEU A 184 4.02 -10.88 -0.90
C LEU A 184 4.99 -9.71 -1.12
N ALA A 185 4.48 -8.53 -1.50
CA ALA A 185 5.28 -7.32 -1.62
C ALA A 185 5.84 -6.87 -0.25
N GLY A 186 5.09 -7.07 0.84
CA GLY A 186 5.58 -6.89 2.21
C GLY A 186 6.74 -7.82 2.55
N LEU A 187 6.66 -9.10 2.20
CA LEU A 187 7.78 -10.06 2.38
C LEU A 187 9.03 -9.62 1.61
N ALA A 188 8.88 -9.18 0.36
CA ALA A 188 9.99 -8.64 -0.43
C ALA A 188 10.58 -7.38 0.23
N THR A 189 9.74 -6.50 0.76
CA THR A 189 10.19 -5.27 1.43
C THR A 189 11.00 -5.58 2.69
N VAL A 190 10.55 -6.54 3.50
CA VAL A 190 11.30 -6.96 4.70
C VAL A 190 12.63 -7.63 4.31
N TYR A 191 12.65 -8.45 3.27
CA TYR A 191 13.91 -8.98 2.71
C TYR A 191 14.87 -7.84 2.35
N LEU A 192 14.39 -6.79 1.67
CA LEU A 192 15.22 -5.64 1.28
C LEU A 192 15.77 -4.86 2.48
N ILE A 193 14.96 -4.67 3.53
CA ILE A 193 15.39 -4.07 4.80
C ILE A 193 16.48 -4.94 5.44
N ALA A 194 16.20 -6.22 5.64
CA ALA A 194 17.11 -7.16 6.29
C ALA A 194 18.41 -7.35 5.50
N ARG A 195 18.37 -7.32 4.16
CA ARG A 195 19.56 -7.37 3.30
C ARG A 195 20.50 -6.22 3.59
N ARG A 196 19.95 -5.03 3.80
CA ARG A 196 20.76 -3.85 4.16
C ARG A 196 21.26 -3.95 5.60
N LEU A 197 20.45 -4.42 6.54
CA LEU A 197 20.83 -4.44 7.97
C LEU A 197 21.76 -5.60 8.36
N LEU A 198 21.50 -6.81 7.86
CA LEU A 198 22.07 -8.08 8.29
C LEU A 198 22.87 -8.79 7.18
N GLY A 199 22.92 -8.21 5.98
CA GLY A 199 23.47 -8.87 4.81
C GLY A 199 22.53 -9.93 4.21
N ARG A 200 22.98 -10.59 3.14
CA ARG A 200 22.16 -11.49 2.33
C ARG A 200 21.69 -12.75 3.07
N PRO A 201 22.53 -13.49 3.83
CA PRO A 201 22.07 -14.65 4.60
C PRO A 201 21.04 -14.29 5.67
N GLY A 202 21.26 -13.16 6.37
CA GLY A 202 20.31 -12.65 7.35
C GLY A 202 18.97 -12.27 6.72
N ALA A 203 19.00 -11.66 5.54
CA ALA A 203 17.79 -11.33 4.78
C ALA A 203 16.98 -12.55 4.38
N LEU A 204 17.65 -13.57 3.85
CA LEU A 204 16.99 -14.80 3.45
C LEU A 204 16.39 -15.51 4.68
N ALA A 205 17.14 -15.61 5.79
CA ALA A 205 16.64 -16.19 7.02
C ALA A 205 15.41 -15.42 7.57
N THR A 206 15.48 -14.09 7.65
CA THR A 206 14.34 -13.26 8.09
C THR A 206 13.13 -13.45 7.19
N ALA A 207 13.31 -13.40 5.87
CA ALA A 207 12.21 -13.54 4.93
C ALA A 207 11.59 -14.94 4.97
N LEU A 208 12.38 -16.00 5.07
CA LEU A 208 11.90 -17.37 5.21
C LEU A 208 11.09 -17.58 6.50
N LEU A 209 11.55 -17.02 7.62
CA LEU A 209 10.79 -17.06 8.89
C LEU A 209 9.41 -16.40 8.73
N LEU A 210 9.31 -15.30 7.98
CA LEU A 210 8.03 -14.63 7.71
C LEU A 210 7.17 -15.35 6.67
N VAL A 211 7.78 -16.01 5.68
CA VAL A 211 7.06 -16.84 4.69
C VAL A 211 6.23 -17.92 5.40
N PHE A 212 6.82 -18.58 6.40
CA PHE A 212 6.19 -19.65 7.19
C PHE A 212 5.44 -19.17 8.44
N ASN A 213 5.41 -17.86 8.70
CA ASN A 213 4.67 -17.33 9.84
C ASN A 213 3.16 -17.51 9.60
N GLY A 214 2.52 -18.37 10.41
CA GLY A 214 1.10 -18.71 10.24
C GLY A 214 0.16 -17.50 10.29
N TYR A 215 0.46 -16.50 11.11
CA TYR A 215 -0.30 -15.25 11.17
C TYR A 215 -0.24 -14.50 9.82
N LEU A 216 0.95 -14.27 9.26
CA LEU A 216 1.10 -13.60 7.96
C LEU A 216 0.57 -14.43 6.79
N VAL A 217 0.59 -15.76 6.88
CA VAL A 217 -0.02 -16.63 5.86
C VAL A 217 -1.54 -16.46 5.87
N VAL A 218 -2.17 -16.54 7.04
CA VAL A 218 -3.63 -16.41 7.18
C VAL A 218 -4.11 -15.04 6.70
N PHE A 219 -3.51 -13.95 7.18
CA PHE A 219 -3.89 -12.60 6.76
C PHE A 219 -3.47 -12.26 5.32
N GLY A 220 -2.51 -13.00 4.75
CA GLY A 220 -2.20 -12.94 3.33
C GLY A 220 -3.24 -13.61 2.44
N ARG A 221 -4.21 -14.34 3.01
CA ARG A 221 -5.28 -15.03 2.29
C ARG A 221 -6.66 -14.41 2.49
N PHE A 222 -6.76 -13.34 3.28
CA PHE A 222 -8.01 -12.64 3.55
C PHE A 222 -8.04 -11.26 2.92
N ALA A 223 -9.23 -10.81 2.52
CA ALA A 223 -9.48 -9.49 1.95
C ALA A 223 -9.57 -8.42 3.06
N GLN A 224 -8.44 -8.22 3.77
CA GLN A 224 -8.38 -7.36 4.96
C GLN A 224 -7.12 -6.50 5.01
N TYR A 225 -7.22 -5.39 5.75
CA TYR A 225 -6.23 -4.33 5.85
C TYR A 225 -4.82 -4.79 6.30
N GLN A 226 -4.68 -5.91 7.02
CA GLN A 226 -3.41 -6.30 7.66
C GLN A 226 -2.30 -6.46 6.62
N SER A 227 -2.61 -6.97 5.43
CA SER A 227 -1.64 -7.11 4.33
C SER A 227 -1.20 -5.76 3.75
N LEU A 228 -2.11 -4.78 3.68
CA LEU A 228 -1.79 -3.42 3.26
C LEU A 228 -0.92 -2.71 4.31
N VAL A 229 -1.31 -2.80 5.59
CA VAL A 229 -0.56 -2.22 6.70
C VAL A 229 0.84 -2.82 6.77
N PHE A 230 0.97 -4.14 6.66
CA PHE A 230 2.26 -4.83 6.66
C PHE A 230 3.17 -4.30 5.54
N PHE A 231 2.67 -4.26 4.31
CA PHE A 231 3.44 -3.81 3.17
C PHE A 231 3.84 -2.33 3.26
N LEU A 232 2.86 -1.44 3.45
CA LEU A 232 3.08 0.00 3.45
C LEU A 232 3.91 0.46 4.66
N SER A 233 3.72 -0.16 5.83
CA SER A 233 4.54 0.12 7.02
C SER A 233 5.98 -0.33 6.81
N ALA A 234 6.20 -1.53 6.26
CA ALA A 234 7.54 -1.99 5.92
C ALA A 234 8.18 -1.05 4.89
N LEU A 235 7.43 -0.55 3.91
CA LEU A 235 7.96 0.34 2.88
C LEU A 235 8.28 1.74 3.41
N ALA A 236 7.50 2.22 4.38
CA ALA A 236 7.79 3.44 5.11
C ALA A 236 9.11 3.33 5.90
N VAL A 237 9.31 2.21 6.62
CA VAL A 237 10.56 1.90 7.33
C VAL A 237 11.73 1.74 6.35
N TRP A 238 11.51 1.06 5.22
CA TRP A 238 12.52 0.94 4.17
C TRP A 238 12.92 2.31 3.64
N SER A 239 11.97 3.22 3.38
CA SER A 239 12.25 4.58 2.93
C SER A 239 13.07 5.36 3.99
N ALA A 240 12.75 5.22 5.27
CA ALA A 240 13.56 5.79 6.35
C ALA A 240 14.98 5.20 6.41
N LEU A 241 15.13 3.90 6.16
CA LEU A 241 16.44 3.22 6.07
C LEU A 241 17.25 3.72 4.86
N ARG A 242 16.59 4.04 3.76
CA ARG A 242 17.22 4.64 2.58
C ARG A 242 17.74 6.03 2.87
N TRP A 243 16.94 6.85 3.53
CA TRP A 243 17.40 8.13 4.04
C TRP A 243 18.59 7.97 5.01
N SER A 244 18.50 7.00 5.93
CA SER A 244 19.49 6.81 6.99
C SER A 244 20.87 6.34 6.48
N ARG A 245 20.95 5.79 5.25
CA ARG A 245 22.22 5.30 4.65
C ARG A 245 22.63 6.00 3.34
N GLY A 246 21.74 6.72 2.67
CA GLY A 246 22.02 7.45 1.43
C GLY A 246 22.75 8.78 1.63
N ARG A 247 23.24 9.43 0.56
CA ARG A 247 23.98 10.71 0.61
C ARG A 247 23.09 11.97 0.56
N LEU A 248 22.08 12.08 1.44
CA LEU A 248 21.11 13.19 1.52
C LEU A 248 20.14 13.22 0.33
N ALA A 249 19.08 12.45 0.49
CA ALA A 249 18.04 12.28 -0.49
C ALA A 249 16.72 12.72 0.15
N ASP A 250 16.42 14.02 0.05
CA ASP A 250 15.32 14.71 0.74
C ASP A 250 13.92 14.15 0.42
N HIS A 251 13.78 13.31 -0.61
CA HIS A 251 12.52 12.65 -0.99
C HIS A 251 12.21 11.39 -0.17
N TRP A 252 13.21 10.73 0.44
CA TRP A 252 12.96 9.49 1.17
C TRP A 252 12.07 9.70 2.41
N PRO A 253 12.23 10.77 3.21
CA PRO A 253 11.28 11.11 4.27
C PRO A 253 9.88 11.38 3.74
N VAL A 254 9.77 12.00 2.56
CA VAL A 254 8.47 12.25 1.89
C VAL A 254 7.79 10.94 1.51
N LEU A 255 8.53 10.00 0.91
CA LEU A 255 8.02 8.67 0.61
C LEU A 255 7.66 7.88 1.88
N ALA A 256 8.48 7.99 2.93
CA ALA A 256 8.17 7.36 4.22
C ALA A 256 6.84 7.87 4.79
N GLY A 257 6.62 9.19 4.77
CA GLY A 257 5.36 9.81 5.18
C GLY A 257 4.18 9.41 4.29
N ALA A 258 4.37 9.36 2.97
CA ALA A 258 3.33 8.93 2.04
C ALA A 258 2.89 7.48 2.28
N PHE A 259 3.84 6.56 2.46
CA PHE A 259 3.53 5.15 2.76
C PHE A 259 2.93 4.97 4.15
N ALA A 260 3.43 5.66 5.17
CA ALA A 260 2.86 5.62 6.51
C ALA A 260 1.42 6.18 6.54
N GLY A 261 1.18 7.32 5.88
CA GLY A 261 -0.15 7.92 5.77
C GLY A 261 -1.13 7.04 4.99
N THR A 262 -0.68 6.44 3.88
CA THR A 262 -1.50 5.46 3.14
C THR A 262 -1.77 4.21 3.98
N GLY A 263 -0.78 3.73 4.74
CA GLY A 263 -0.97 2.62 5.68
C GLY A 263 -1.99 2.96 6.76
N ALA A 264 -1.99 4.20 7.25
CA ALA A 264 -2.96 4.68 8.24
C ALA A 264 -4.39 4.79 7.67
N LEU A 265 -4.53 5.02 6.36
CA LEU A 265 -5.81 4.88 5.66
C LEU A 265 -6.28 3.41 5.57
N ALA A 266 -5.41 2.42 5.77
CA ALA A 266 -5.84 1.03 5.92
C ALA A 266 -6.21 0.73 7.37
N HIS A 267 -5.34 1.06 8.32
CA HIS A 267 -5.62 0.92 9.75
C HIS A 267 -4.65 1.74 10.60
N TYR A 268 -5.09 2.13 11.80
CA TYR A 268 -4.25 2.89 12.74
C TYR A 268 -3.01 2.12 13.20
N ASP A 269 -2.97 0.80 13.06
CA ASP A 269 -1.78 -0.03 13.35
C ASP A 269 -0.54 0.40 12.55
N ALA A 270 -0.72 1.10 11.42
CA ALA A 270 0.40 1.68 10.68
C ALA A 270 1.23 2.69 11.52
N VAL A 271 0.67 3.21 12.63
CA VAL A 271 1.41 4.03 13.60
C VAL A 271 2.62 3.30 14.19
N PHE A 272 2.61 1.96 14.25
CA PHE A 272 3.74 1.17 14.70
C PHE A 272 4.94 1.18 13.74
N ALA A 273 4.80 1.77 12.54
CA ALA A 273 5.93 2.10 11.68
C ALA A 273 6.73 3.31 12.20
N LEU A 274 6.12 4.21 12.99
CA LEU A 274 6.76 5.44 13.44
C LEU A 274 7.95 5.20 14.37
N PRO A 275 7.91 4.30 15.37
CA PRO A 275 9.08 4.01 16.20
C PRO A 275 10.33 3.56 15.42
N PRO A 276 10.29 2.55 14.52
CA PRO A 276 11.46 2.18 13.74
C PRO A 276 11.91 3.29 12.78
N ILE A 277 10.97 4.08 12.21
CA ILE A 277 11.31 5.27 11.41
C ILE A 277 12.10 6.28 12.25
N ALA A 278 11.61 6.60 13.46
CA ALA A 278 12.26 7.54 14.37
C ALA A 278 13.64 7.04 14.82
N LEU A 279 13.78 5.75 15.14
CA LEU A 279 15.07 5.15 15.49
C LEU A 279 16.08 5.24 14.33
N LEU A 280 15.65 4.95 13.09
CA LEU A 280 16.51 5.07 11.91
C LEU A 280 16.89 6.53 11.62
N ALA A 281 15.96 7.46 11.83
CA ALA A 281 16.20 8.88 11.66
C ALA A 281 17.22 9.40 12.68
N LEU A 282 17.03 9.06 13.96
CA LEU A 282 17.92 9.43 15.07
C LEU A 282 19.29 8.77 14.95
N GLY A 283 19.35 7.49 14.56
CA GLY A 283 20.59 6.71 14.51
C GLY A 283 21.62 7.21 13.49
N ARG A 284 21.20 7.91 12.43
CA ARG A 284 22.12 8.45 11.42
C ARG A 284 22.87 9.71 11.89
N HIS A 285 22.13 10.61 12.53
CA HIS A 285 22.54 12.00 12.69
C HIS A 285 22.50 12.50 14.14
N GLY A 286 22.03 11.66 15.07
CA GLY A 286 21.66 12.08 16.41
C GLY A 286 20.52 13.11 16.39
N LEU A 287 20.19 13.66 17.55
CA LEU A 287 19.20 14.75 17.66
C LEU A 287 19.67 16.01 16.93
N HIS A 288 20.97 16.35 17.03
CA HIS A 288 21.51 17.56 16.42
C HIS A 288 21.44 17.56 14.89
N GLY A 289 21.77 16.45 14.23
CA GLY A 289 21.69 16.41 12.76
C GLY A 289 20.26 16.27 12.24
N LEU A 290 19.28 15.84 13.04
CA LEU A 290 17.86 15.95 12.68
C LEU A 290 17.34 17.39 12.76
N LEU A 291 17.90 18.21 13.66
CA LEU A 291 17.59 19.64 13.78
C LEU A 291 18.27 20.49 12.68
N GLU A 292 19.15 19.89 11.88
CA GLU A 292 19.64 20.57 10.67
C GLU A 292 18.47 20.92 9.77
N ARG A 293 18.41 22.19 9.36
CA ARG A 293 17.28 22.76 8.60
C ARG A 293 16.83 21.87 7.44
N ARG A 294 17.78 21.28 6.71
CA ARG A 294 17.49 20.46 5.52
C ARG A 294 16.83 19.12 5.89
N ALA A 295 17.38 18.41 6.88
CA ALA A 295 16.80 17.17 7.40
C ALA A 295 15.42 17.42 8.03
N ALA A 296 15.32 18.46 8.87
CA ALA A 296 14.07 18.86 9.51
C ALA A 296 12.97 19.18 8.48
N LEU A 297 13.29 19.94 7.42
CA LEU A 297 12.33 20.26 6.36
C LEU A 297 11.89 19.02 5.59
N ALA A 298 12.80 18.07 5.30
CA ALA A 298 12.43 16.84 4.60
C ALA A 298 11.48 15.96 5.43
N TRP A 299 11.77 15.77 6.72
CA TRP A 299 10.90 15.02 7.63
C TRP A 299 9.58 15.74 7.91
N PHE A 300 9.60 17.08 8.03
CA PHE A 300 8.38 17.87 8.12
C PHE A 300 7.51 17.73 6.87
N ALA A 301 8.11 17.81 5.68
CA ALA A 301 7.40 17.59 4.42
C ALA A 301 6.81 16.18 4.34
N GLY A 302 7.55 15.16 4.79
CA GLY A 302 7.02 13.79 4.88
C GLY A 302 5.87 13.66 5.86
N GLY A 303 5.99 14.22 7.07
CA GLY A 303 4.90 14.26 8.04
C GLY A 303 3.67 14.98 7.50
N ALA A 304 3.86 16.11 6.81
CA ALA A 304 2.79 16.87 6.17
C ALA A 304 2.10 16.06 5.05
N VAL A 305 2.85 15.37 4.20
CA VAL A 305 2.27 14.49 3.17
C VAL A 305 1.48 13.35 3.80
N GLY A 306 2.04 12.67 4.81
CA GLY A 306 1.34 11.61 5.53
C GLY A 306 0.05 12.11 6.18
N LEU A 307 0.10 13.29 6.83
CA LEU A 307 -1.06 13.92 7.46
C LEU A 307 -2.12 14.31 6.43
N VAL A 308 -1.73 14.93 5.30
CA VAL A 308 -2.66 15.29 4.23
C VAL A 308 -3.39 14.06 3.73
N LEU A 309 -2.67 12.96 3.46
CA LEU A 309 -3.28 11.70 3.00
C LEU A 309 -4.29 11.16 4.03
N MET A 310 -3.96 11.17 5.31
CA MET A 310 -4.90 10.76 6.37
C MET A 310 -6.14 11.67 6.42
N LEU A 311 -5.92 12.98 6.33
CA LEU A 311 -7.00 13.98 6.39
C LEU A 311 -7.95 13.91 5.19
N LEU A 312 -7.52 13.34 4.04
CA LEU A 312 -8.42 13.12 2.91
C LEU A 312 -9.66 12.31 3.30
N PHE A 313 -9.52 11.35 4.23
CA PHE A 313 -10.65 10.56 4.74
C PHE A 313 -11.11 11.02 6.12
N PHE A 314 -10.18 11.14 7.06
CA PHE A 314 -10.53 11.43 8.45
C PHE A 314 -11.06 12.85 8.65
N GLY A 315 -10.67 13.80 7.80
CA GLY A 315 -11.24 15.16 7.83
C GLY A 315 -12.75 15.13 7.57
N PRO A 316 -13.21 14.66 6.40
CA PRO A 316 -14.63 14.50 6.11
C PRO A 316 -15.37 13.59 7.10
N TYR A 317 -14.74 12.49 7.54
CA TYR A 317 -15.36 11.56 8.50
C TYR A 317 -15.66 12.23 9.85
N LEU A 318 -14.72 13.02 10.40
CA LEU A 318 -14.89 13.72 11.68
C LEU A 318 -15.95 14.84 11.61
N LEU A 319 -16.23 15.36 10.41
CA LEU A 319 -17.26 16.38 10.20
C LEU A 319 -18.64 15.76 9.93
N ASN A 320 -18.73 14.45 9.72
CA ASN A 320 -19.98 13.78 9.41
C ASN A 320 -20.77 13.47 10.70
N PRO A 321 -22.10 13.72 10.75
CA PRO A 321 -22.94 13.36 11.90
C PRO A 321 -22.87 11.88 12.31
N LEU A 322 -22.48 10.99 11.40
CA LEU A 322 -22.27 9.56 11.67
C LEU A 322 -21.13 9.30 12.66
N TYR A 323 -20.22 10.26 12.87
CA TYR A 323 -19.17 10.15 13.87
C TYR A 323 -19.75 10.05 15.29
N GLU A 324 -20.76 10.86 15.62
CA GLU A 324 -21.44 10.84 16.92
C GLU A 324 -22.11 9.49 17.18
N LEU A 325 -22.69 8.88 16.15
CA LEU A 325 -23.28 7.53 16.19
C LEU A 325 -22.24 6.41 16.37
N ALA A 326 -21.00 6.63 15.93
CA ALA A 326 -19.90 5.71 16.16
C ALA A 326 -19.37 5.83 17.60
N GLU A 327 -19.18 7.06 18.09
CA GLU A 327 -18.76 7.35 19.47
C GLU A 327 -19.72 6.75 20.50
N ASP A 328 -21.03 6.96 20.31
CA ASP A 328 -22.08 6.40 21.17
C ASP A 328 -22.02 4.86 21.27
N ARG A 329 -21.66 4.18 20.17
CA ARG A 329 -21.50 2.72 20.16
C ARG A 329 -20.28 2.27 20.96
N PHE A 330 -19.18 3.01 20.91
CA PHE A 330 -17.98 2.69 21.69
C PHE A 330 -18.22 2.93 23.19
N VAL A 331 -18.87 4.03 23.55
CA VAL A 331 -19.25 4.33 24.94
C VAL A 331 -20.18 3.24 25.48
N ARG A 332 -21.22 2.86 24.71
CA ARG A 332 -22.16 1.79 25.15
C ARG A 332 -21.51 0.42 25.24
N ARG A 333 -20.51 0.10 24.42
CA ARG A 333 -19.74 -1.16 24.52
C ARG A 333 -18.71 -1.14 25.65
N GLY A 334 -18.14 0.02 25.98
CA GLY A 334 -17.23 0.20 27.11
C GLY A 334 -17.92 0.25 28.47
N VAL A 335 -19.23 0.52 28.48
CA VAL A 335 -20.07 0.63 29.69
C VAL A 335 -20.94 -0.63 29.92
N GLY A 336 -20.73 -1.73 29.19
CA GLY A 336 -21.40 -3.00 29.51
C GLY A 336 -21.09 -3.41 30.96
N THR A 337 -22.01 -3.61 31.91
CA THR A 337 -23.26 -4.42 31.89
C THR A 337 -23.12 -5.71 31.11
#